data_AF-E2G782-F1
#
_entry.id   AF-E2G782-F1
#
_cell.length_a   1.000
_cell.length_b   1.000
_cell.length_c   1.000
_cell.angle_alpha   90.00
_cell.angle_beta   90.00
_cell.angle_gamma   90.00
#
_symmetry.space_group_name_H-M   'P 1'
#
loop_
_entity.id
_entity.type
_entity.pdbx_description
1 polymer ?
#
loop_
_entity_poly.entity_id
_entity_poly.type
_entity_poly.pdbx_seq_one_letter_code
_entity_poly.pdbx_strand_id
1 'polypeptide(L)' 'LKMSSSDRIELSIDPGTWEPMDEDMVSLDPIEFHSEEEPYKNRIDSYQRKTGLTEAVQTGIGQLDGINVAIAVMDFQFMG' A
#
# COMPACT_ATOMS: atom_id res chain seq x y z
N LEU A 1 -5.92 -10.76 -14.08
CA LEU A 1 -6.66 -9.51 -13.77
C LEU A 1 -5.72 -8.56 -13.05
N LYS A 2 -5.79 -7.25 -13.32
CA LYS A 2 -5.27 -6.24 -12.40
C LYS A 2 -6.20 -6.17 -11.19
N MET A 3 -5.64 -6.06 -9.99
CA MET A 3 -6.35 -6.10 -8.71
C MET A 3 -5.64 -5.15 -7.76
N SER A 4 -6.39 -4.37 -6.97
CA SER A 4 -5.78 -3.53 -5.94
C SER A 4 -5.23 -4.38 -4.79
N SER A 5 -4.37 -3.80 -3.98
CA SER A 5 -3.89 -4.42 -2.74
C SER A 5 -5.03 -4.72 -1.77
N SER A 6 -6.02 -3.82 -1.65
CA SER A 6 -7.20 -4.02 -0.81
C SER A 6 -8.08 -5.19 -1.28
N ASP A 7 -8.35 -5.27 -2.58
CA ASP A 7 -9.11 -6.40 -3.17
C ASP A 7 -8.39 -7.75 -2.93
N ARG A 8 -7.05 -7.74 -3.00
CA ARG A 8 -6.23 -8.94 -2.77
C ARG A 8 -6.29 -9.37 -1.30
N ILE A 9 -6.24 -8.42 -0.37
CA ILE A 9 -6.37 -8.69 1.08
C ILE A 9 -7.76 -9.27 1.35
N GLU A 10 -8.83 -8.64 0.88
CA GLU A 10 -10.21 -9.11 1.08
C GLU A 10 -10.44 -10.52 0.49
N LEU A 11 -9.81 -10.84 -0.65
CA LEU A 11 -9.91 -12.15 -1.26
C LEU A 11 -9.13 -13.25 -0.51
N SER A 12 -8.08 -12.88 0.23
CA SER A 12 -7.10 -13.83 0.78
C SER A 12 -7.19 -14.02 2.29
N ILE A 13 -7.65 -13.00 3.01
CA ILE A 13 -7.74 -12.98 4.48
C ILE A 13 -9.18 -13.21 4.90
N ASP A 14 -9.35 -14.05 5.92
CA ASP A 14 -10.64 -14.39 6.49
C ASP A 14 -11.38 -13.12 6.95
N PRO A 15 -12.67 -12.96 6.61
CA PRO A 15 -13.41 -11.74 6.92
C PRO A 15 -13.37 -11.35 8.40
N GLY A 16 -13.06 -10.08 8.68
CA GLY A 16 -13.02 -9.53 10.03
C GLY A 16 -11.76 -9.87 10.83
N THR A 17 -10.77 -10.52 10.22
CA THR A 17 -9.49 -10.85 10.88
C THR A 17 -8.33 -9.96 10.44
N TRP A 18 -8.54 -9.11 9.42
CA TRP A 18 -7.51 -8.21 8.94
C TRP A 18 -7.18 -7.13 9.97
N GLU A 19 -5.92 -7.10 10.38
CA GLU A 19 -5.34 -6.08 11.26
C GLU A 19 -4.18 -5.41 10.50
N PRO A 20 -4.41 -4.23 9.90
CA PRO A 20 -3.38 -3.52 9.15
C PRO A 20 -2.26 -3.02 10.08
N MET A 21 -1.06 -2.92 9.51
CA MET A 21 0.13 -2.39 10.18
C MET A 21 0.63 -1.16 9.46
N ASP A 22 1.21 -0.22 10.22
CA ASP A 22 1.93 0.93 9.67
C ASP A 22 1.10 1.82 8.72
N GLU A 23 -0.23 1.92 8.91
CA GLU A 23 -1.13 2.66 8.01
C GLU A 23 -0.74 4.13 7.83
N ASP A 24 -0.15 4.74 8.88
CA ASP A 24 0.31 6.13 8.89
C ASP A 24 1.75 6.32 8.35
N MET A 25 2.41 5.24 7.91
CA MET A 25 3.77 5.33 7.35
C MET A 25 3.73 6.02 5.98
N VAL A 26 4.56 7.05 5.83
CA VAL A 26 4.65 7.85 4.61
C VAL A 26 6.08 8.06 4.17
N SER A 27 6.30 8.09 2.86
CA SER A 27 7.59 8.43 2.27
C SER A 27 7.97 9.89 2.52
N LEU A 28 9.22 10.11 2.93
CA LEU A 28 9.83 11.43 3.04
C LEU A 28 10.80 11.66 1.87
N ASP A 29 11.17 12.92 1.66
CA ASP A 29 12.12 13.33 0.63
C ASP A 29 13.32 14.07 1.26
N PRO A 30 14.25 13.33 1.90
CA PRO A 30 15.39 13.91 2.60
C PRO A 30 16.50 14.41 1.68
N ILE A 31 16.50 14.02 0.41
CA ILE A 31 17.50 14.40 -0.59
C ILE A 31 16.98 15.47 -1.56
N GLU A 32 15.74 15.94 -1.37
CA GLU A 32 15.07 16.90 -2.25
C GLU A 32 15.13 16.45 -3.72
N PHE A 33 14.66 15.24 -4.00
CA PHE A 33 14.77 14.67 -5.33
C PHE A 33 13.81 15.35 -6.32
N HIS A 34 14.38 15.88 -7.39
CA HIS A 34 13.65 16.47 -8.51
C HIS A 34 13.89 15.64 -9.77
N SER A 35 12.82 15.07 -10.34
CA SER A 35 12.88 14.51 -11.70
C SER A 35 12.78 15.62 -12.74
N GLU A 36 12.99 15.29 -14.03
CA GLU A 36 12.77 16.24 -15.13
C GLU A 36 11.32 16.72 -15.24
N GLU A 37 10.36 15.91 -14.78
CA GLU A 37 8.92 16.20 -14.86
C GLU A 37 8.43 16.95 -13.62
N GLU A 38 8.73 16.44 -12.41
CA GLU A 38 8.23 17.00 -11.16
C GLU A 38 9.02 16.57 -9.90
N PRO A 39 8.94 17.33 -8.79
CA PRO A 39 9.49 16.93 -7.49
C PRO A 39 8.93 15.59 -6.99
N TYR A 40 9.75 14.78 -6.32
CA TYR A 40 9.33 13.48 -5.77
C TYR A 40 8.12 13.58 -4.83
N LYS A 41 8.08 14.62 -3.97
CA LYS A 41 6.93 14.90 -3.10
C LYS A 41 5.61 15.03 -3.87
N ASN A 42 5.63 15.70 -5.03
CA ASN A 42 4.42 15.88 -5.84
C ASN A 42 3.95 14.55 -6.45
N ARG A 43 4.89 13.69 -6.84
CA ARG A 43 4.58 12.33 -7.32
C ARG A 43 3.88 11.53 -6.23
N ILE A 44 4.48 11.49 -5.03
CA ILE A 44 3.91 10.78 -3.87
C ILE A 44 2.48 11.28 -3.59
N ASP A 45 2.31 12.60 -3.45
CA ASP A 45 0.98 13.21 -3.22
C ASP A 45 -0.05 12.81 -4.28
N SER A 46 0.35 12.79 -5.55
CA SER A 46 -0.52 12.43 -6.68
C SER A 46 -0.98 10.97 -6.59
N TYR A 47 -0.05 10.04 -6.31
CA TYR A 47 -0.39 8.61 -6.17
C TYR A 47 -1.22 8.35 -4.91
N GLN A 48 -0.89 8.97 -3.77
CA GLN A 48 -1.68 8.85 -2.54
C GLN A 48 -3.13 9.29 -2.77
N ARG A 49 -3.36 10.41 -3.46
CA ARG A 49 -4.72 10.86 -3.81
C ARG A 49 -5.43 9.92 -4.79
N LYS A 50 -4.69 9.31 -5.71
CA LYS A 50 -5.25 8.43 -6.74
C LYS A 50 -5.65 7.08 -6.18
N THR A 51 -4.84 6.49 -5.30
CA THR A 51 -5.06 5.13 -4.76
C THR A 51 -5.75 5.15 -3.40
N GLY A 52 -5.65 6.25 -2.65
CA GLY A 52 -6.07 6.33 -1.25
C GLY A 52 -5.10 5.63 -0.29
N LEU A 53 -3.97 5.12 -0.78
CA LEU A 53 -2.95 4.45 0.02
C LEU A 53 -1.88 5.46 0.45
N THR A 54 -1.26 5.24 1.60
CA THR A 54 -0.11 6.02 2.07
C THR A 54 1.19 5.62 1.37
N GLU A 55 1.30 4.36 0.96
CA GLU A 55 2.48 3.79 0.29
C GLU A 55 2.10 2.66 -0.69
N ALA A 56 3.06 2.21 -1.50
CA ALA A 56 2.88 1.15 -2.51
C ALA A 56 2.68 -0.26 -1.96
N VAL A 57 2.72 -0.46 -0.64
CA VAL A 57 2.53 -1.77 -0.01
C VAL A 57 1.65 -1.62 1.22
N GLN A 58 0.67 -2.52 1.33
CA GLN A 58 -0.10 -2.69 2.56
C GLN A 58 0.43 -3.91 3.31
N THR A 59 0.72 -3.75 4.59
CA THR A 59 1.20 -4.82 5.49
C THR A 59 0.21 -5.04 6.62
N GLY A 60 0.20 -6.24 7.16
CA GLY A 60 -0.67 -6.55 8.29
C GLY A 60 -0.68 -8.02 8.63
N ILE A 61 -1.49 -8.35 9.64
CA ILE A 61 -1.76 -9.72 10.05
C ILE A 61 -3.23 -10.06 9.82
N GLY A 62 -3.52 -11.34 9.67
CA GLY A 62 -4.86 -11.86 9.56
C GLY A 62 -4.88 -13.38 9.62
N GLN A 63 -6.03 -13.97 9.37
CA GLN A 63 -6.17 -15.42 9.28
C GLN A 63 -6.41 -15.83 7.82
N LEU A 64 -5.86 -16.97 7.43
CA LEU A 64 -6.16 -17.65 6.17
C LEU A 64 -6.57 -19.08 6.52
N ASP A 65 -7.83 -19.42 6.29
CA ASP A 65 -8.41 -20.71 6.73
C ASP A 65 -8.18 -20.97 8.23
N GLY A 66 -8.28 -19.91 9.06
CA GLY A 66 -8.05 -19.96 10.51
C GLY A 66 -6.56 -20.02 10.94
N ILE A 67 -5.62 -19.96 10.00
CA ILE A 67 -4.18 -19.94 10.29
C ILE A 67 -3.70 -18.49 10.34
N ASN A 68 -3.09 -18.08 11.46
CA ASN A 68 -2.51 -16.75 11.57
C ASN A 68 -1.34 -16.58 10.58
N VAL A 69 -1.41 -15.52 9.79
CA VAL A 69 -0.41 -15.14 8.78
C VAL A 69 -0.09 -13.66 8.88
N ALA A 70 1.14 -13.32 8.52
CA ALA A 70 1.52 -11.94 8.17
C ALA A 70 1.62 -11.86 6.65
N ILE A 71 1.10 -10.78 6.06
CA ILE A 71 1.12 -10.57 4.61
C ILE A 71 1.54 -9.15 4.26
N ALA A 72 2.23 -9.02 3.13
CA ALA A 72 2.56 -7.76 2.49
C ALA A 72 2.06 -7.81 1.05
N VAL A 73 1.19 -6.87 0.67
CA VAL A 73 0.59 -6.82 -0.66
C VAL A 73 0.97 -5.51 -1.33
N MET A 74 1.76 -5.61 -2.40
CA MET A 74 2.16 -4.48 -3.21
C MET A 74 1.03 -4.05 -4.16
N ASP A 75 0.87 -2.74 -4.34
CA ASP A 75 -0.07 -2.13 -5.27
C ASP A 75 0.64 -1.42 -6.42
N PHE A 76 0.66 -2.07 -7.59
CA PHE A 76 1.27 -1.51 -8.81
C PHE A 76 0.55 -0.25 -9.35
N GLN A 77 -0.60 0.15 -8.78
CA GLN A 77 -1.20 1.44 -9.10
C GLN A 77 -0.45 2.61 -8.45
N PHE A 78 0.30 2.35 -7.37
CA PHE A 78 1.12 3.32 -6.65
C PHE A 78 2.55 3.27 -7.18
N MET A 79 2.98 4.34 -7.87
CA MET A 79 4.33 4.50 -8.42
C MET A 79 4.86 3.41 -9.36
N GLY A 80 4.05 2.40 -9.72
CA GLY A 80 4.13 1.60 -10.95
C GLY A 80 5.50 1.02 -11.29
#